data_AF-A0A7X6VGZ9-F1
#
_entry.id   AF-A0A7X6VGZ9-F1
#
_cell.length_a   1.000
_cell.length_b   1.000
_cell.length_c   1.000
_cell.angle_alpha   90.00
_cell.angle_beta   90.00
_cell.angle_gamma   90.00
#
_symmetry.space_group_name_H-M   'P 1'
#
loop_
_entity.id
_entity.type
_entity.pdbx_description
1 polymer ?
#
loop_
_entity_poly.entity_id
_entity_poly.type
_entity_poly.pdbx_seq_one_letter_code
_entity_poly.pdbx_strand_id
1 'polypeptide(L)'
;TERHARALIRLESEHDQIKALGMICLKDLNVKQTDELVDTMLAPNQKQKPKRDINTIRVIKDIRIFSNTIKQAIDLMNQSGIKATSEKNENDDYIEYIVRIPK
;
A
#
# COMPACT_ATOMS: atom_id res chain seq x y z
N THR A 1 -18.99 -4.98 -8.40
CA THR A 1 -18.84 -3.63 -7.77
C THR A 1 -18.57 -2.60 -8.85
N GLU A 2 -19.25 -1.44 -8.78
CA GLU A 2 -19.17 -0.38 -9.80
C GLU A 2 -17.75 0.14 -10.06
N ARG A 3 -16.92 0.23 -9.00
CA ARG A 3 -15.52 0.68 -9.13
C ARG A 3 -14.66 -0.26 -9.96
N HIS A 4 -14.89 -1.57 -9.90
CA HIS A 4 -14.17 -2.54 -10.75
C HIS A 4 -14.55 -2.39 -12.23
N ALA A 5 -15.81 -2.09 -12.53
CA ALA A 5 -16.25 -1.84 -13.90
C ALA A 5 -15.60 -0.58 -14.48
N ARG A 6 -15.47 0.49 -13.66
CA ARG A 6 -14.80 1.74 -14.08
C ARG A 6 -13.34 1.55 -14.44
N ALA A 7 -12.63 0.67 -13.73
CA ALA A 7 -11.24 0.32 -14.05
C ALA A 7 -11.15 -0.35 -15.43
N LEU A 8 -12.04 -1.32 -15.70
CA LEU A 8 -12.06 -2.08 -16.97
C LEU A 8 -12.38 -1.22 -18.20
N ILE A 9 -13.19 -0.16 -18.06
CA ILE A 9 -13.51 0.78 -19.16
C ILE A 9 -12.24 1.46 -19.73
N ARG A 10 -11.16 1.54 -18.96
CA ARG A 10 -9.89 2.13 -19.42
C ARG A 10 -9.16 1.24 -20.44
N LEU A 11 -9.50 -0.05 -20.52
CA LEU A 11 -8.99 -0.96 -21.54
C LEU A 11 -9.81 -0.77 -22.82
N GLU A 12 -9.18 -0.35 -23.91
CA GLU A 12 -9.87 -0.11 -25.19
C GLU A 12 -10.24 -1.41 -25.93
N SER A 13 -9.59 -2.53 -25.60
CA SER A 13 -9.86 -3.84 -26.21
C SER A 13 -10.81 -4.70 -25.37
N GLU A 14 -11.92 -5.15 -25.96
CA GLU A 14 -12.85 -6.12 -25.34
C GLU A 14 -12.14 -7.40 -24.89
N HIS A 15 -11.14 -7.85 -25.66
CA HIS A 15 -10.39 -9.07 -25.33
C HIS A 15 -9.56 -8.92 -24.05
N ASP A 16 -9.01 -7.73 -23.80
CA ASP A 16 -8.26 -7.44 -22.58
C ASP A 16 -9.19 -7.25 -21.39
N GLN A 17 -10.39 -6.67 -21.60
CA GLN A 17 -11.42 -6.57 -20.57
C GLN A 17 -11.86 -7.96 -20.07
N ILE A 18 -12.11 -8.90 -20.98
CA ILE A 18 -12.51 -10.27 -20.63
C ILE A 18 -11.39 -11.00 -19.86
N LYS A 19 -10.12 -10.84 -20.29
CA LYS A 19 -8.96 -11.39 -19.57
C LYS A 19 -8.81 -10.81 -18.17
N ALA A 20 -8.92 -9.49 -18.04
CA ALA A 20 -8.82 -8.82 -16.75
C ALA A 20 -9.95 -9.28 -15.82
N LEU A 21 -11.19 -9.37 -16.32
CA LEU A 21 -12.34 -9.85 -15.55
C LEU A 21 -12.17 -11.29 -15.07
N GLY A 22 -11.67 -12.18 -15.94
CA GLY A 22 -11.32 -13.54 -15.53
C GLY A 22 -10.29 -13.58 -14.40
N MET A 23 -9.25 -12.75 -14.46
CA MET A 23 -8.23 -12.67 -13.40
C MET A 23 -8.77 -12.07 -12.10
N ILE A 24 -9.66 -11.07 -12.18
CA ILE A 24 -10.31 -10.46 -11.02
C ILE A 24 -11.15 -11.50 -10.29
N CYS A 25 -11.97 -12.28 -11.01
CA CYS A 25 -12.79 -13.33 -10.42
C CYS A 25 -11.96 -14.51 -9.89
N LEU A 26 -10.94 -14.95 -10.62
CA LEU A 26 -10.09 -16.08 -10.20
C LEU A 26 -9.28 -15.79 -8.93
N LYS A 27 -8.88 -14.53 -8.71
CA LYS A 27 -8.02 -14.13 -7.61
C LYS A 27 -8.72 -13.26 -6.56
N ASP A 28 -10.04 -13.07 -6.70
CA ASP A 28 -10.86 -12.20 -5.86
C ASP A 28 -10.19 -10.83 -5.60
N LEU A 29 -9.81 -10.16 -6.70
CA LEU A 29 -9.03 -8.94 -6.62
C LEU A 29 -9.87 -7.78 -6.07
N ASN A 30 -9.30 -7.02 -5.14
CA ASN A 30 -9.91 -5.78 -4.68
C ASN A 30 -9.78 -4.66 -5.74
N VAL A 31 -10.48 -3.54 -5.52
CA VAL A 31 -10.52 -2.40 -6.47
C VAL A 31 -9.12 -1.89 -6.79
N LYS A 32 -8.25 -1.75 -5.77
CA LYS A 32 -6.90 -1.21 -5.93
C LYS A 32 -6.00 -2.15 -6.74
N GLN A 33 -6.11 -3.46 -6.50
CA GLN A 33 -5.40 -4.48 -7.26
C GLN A 33 -5.89 -4.58 -8.71
N THR A 34 -7.17 -4.32 -8.93
CA THR A 34 -7.77 -4.27 -10.26
C THR A 34 -7.26 -3.07 -11.06
N ASP A 35 -7.18 -1.88 -10.43
CA ASP A 35 -6.60 -0.69 -11.05
C ASP A 35 -5.13 -0.94 -11.46
N GLU A 36 -4.33 -1.57 -10.59
CA GLU A 36 -2.93 -1.88 -10.87
C GLU A 36 -2.77 -2.91 -12.01
N LEU A 37 -3.66 -3.90 -12.08
CA LEU A 37 -3.69 -4.88 -13.16
C LEU A 37 -4.01 -4.22 -14.51
N VAL A 38 -4.99 -3.31 -14.53
CA VAL A 38 -5.37 -2.54 -15.72
C VAL A 38 -4.24 -1.62 -16.18
N ASP A 39 -3.62 -0.88 -15.26
CA ASP A 39 -2.46 -0.02 -15.58
C ASP A 39 -1.28 -0.84 -16.13
N THR A 40 -1.07 -2.06 -15.62
CA THR A 40 -0.04 -2.97 -16.14
C THR A 40 -0.35 -3.47 -17.55
N MET A 41 -1.63 -3.69 -17.88
CA MET A 41 -2.08 -4.09 -19.22
C MET A 41 -1.99 -2.95 -20.24
N LEU A 42 -2.22 -1.71 -19.80
CA LEU A 42 -2.09 -0.50 -20.63
C LEU A 42 -0.63 -0.07 -20.84
N ALA A 43 0.30 -0.54 -20.00
CA ALA A 43 1.71 -0.21 -20.15
C ALA A 43 2.29 -0.83 -21.44
N PRO A 44 2.89 -0.03 -22.35
CA PRO A 44 3.37 -0.52 -23.63
C PRO A 44 4.53 -1.51 -23.45
N ASN A 45 4.28 -2.79 -23.75
CA ASN A 45 5.23 -3.85 -24.12
C ASN A 45 6.63 -3.75 -23.50
N GLN A 46 6.75 -3.72 -22.18
CA GLN A 46 7.97 -4.18 -21.53
C GLN A 46 7.86 -5.67 -21.30
N LYS A 47 8.42 -6.42 -22.27
CA LYS A 47 8.72 -7.85 -22.18
C LYS A 47 9.01 -8.26 -20.73
N GLN A 48 8.25 -9.23 -20.27
CA GLN A 48 8.37 -9.93 -18.99
C GLN A 48 9.82 -9.96 -18.51
N LYS A 49 10.17 -9.08 -17.58
CA LYS A 49 11.34 -9.32 -16.72
C LYS A 49 10.91 -10.36 -15.68
N PRO A 50 11.74 -11.39 -15.42
CA PRO A 50 11.40 -12.44 -14.47
C PRO A 50 11.01 -11.79 -13.15
N LYS A 51 9.93 -12.29 -12.54
CA LYS A 51 9.40 -11.90 -11.23
C LYS A 51 10.56 -11.74 -10.25
N ARG A 52 11.05 -10.52 -10.10
CA ARG A 52 11.84 -10.16 -8.93
C ARG A 52 10.82 -10.03 -7.82
N ASP A 53 11.07 -10.73 -6.74
CA ASP A 53 10.55 -10.50 -5.39
C ASP A 53 10.67 -9.00 -5.05
N ILE A 54 9.75 -8.18 -5.56
CA ILE A 54 9.70 -6.73 -5.36
C ILE A 54 8.62 -6.39 -4.33
N ASN A 55 7.69 -7.31 -4.07
CA ASN A 55 6.59 -7.08 -3.13
C ASN A 55 7.04 -7.10 -1.66
N THR A 56 8.14 -7.80 -1.34
CA THR A 56 8.69 -7.86 0.02
C THR A 56 9.60 -6.66 0.36
N ILE A 57 10.11 -5.94 -0.65
CA ILE A 57 11.06 -4.83 -0.43
C ILE A 57 10.37 -3.46 -0.54
N ARG A 58 9.28 -3.31 -1.31
CA ARG A 58 8.54 -2.03 -1.36
C ARG A 58 7.88 -1.66 -0.03
N VAL A 59 7.47 -2.64 0.77
CA VAL A 59 6.84 -2.40 2.09
C VAL A 59 7.85 -1.91 3.12
N ILE A 60 9.15 -2.21 2.95
CA ILE A 60 10.23 -1.79 3.85
C ILE A 60 10.67 -0.34 3.58
N LYS A 61 10.32 0.23 2.41
CA LYS A 61 10.80 1.56 2.02
C LYS A 61 10.03 2.74 2.62
N ASP A 62 8.76 2.55 2.95
CA ASP A 62 7.96 3.61 3.57
C ASP A 62 7.98 3.46 5.09
N ILE A 63 9.13 3.76 5.69
CA ILE A 63 9.28 3.94 7.14
C ILE A 63 8.25 4.96 7.70
N ARG A 64 7.75 5.83 6.81
CA ARG A 64 6.65 6.78 7.05
C ARG A 64 5.34 6.11 7.46
N ILE A 65 5.02 4.92 6.94
CA ILE A 65 3.82 4.18 7.37
C ILE A 65 3.92 3.84 8.86
N PHE A 66 5.08 3.35 9.30
CA PHE A 66 5.33 3.01 10.69
C PHE A 66 5.34 4.24 11.61
N SER A 67 5.85 5.38 11.12
CA SER A 67 5.83 6.65 11.87
C SER A 67 4.41 7.10 12.26
N ASN A 68 3.44 6.91 11.35
CA ASN A 68 2.05 7.26 11.59
C ASN A 68 1.39 6.29 12.58
N THR A 69 1.71 5.00 12.50
CA THR A 69 1.21 3.98 13.44
C THR A 69 1.71 4.23 14.86
N ILE A 70 3.00 4.56 15.04
CA ILE A 70 3.57 4.90 16.35
C ILE A 70 2.87 6.13 16.93
N LYS A 71 2.64 7.16 16.12
CA LYS A 71 1.93 8.37 16.54
C LYS A 71 0.50 8.07 16.97
N GLN A 72 -0.23 7.25 16.22
CA GLN A 72 -1.59 6.82 16.58
C GLN A 72 -1.63 6.05 17.91
N ALA A 73 -0.66 5.18 18.16
CA ALA A 73 -0.58 4.44 19.41
C ALA A 73 -0.37 5.37 20.62
N ILE A 74 0.50 6.38 20.50
CA ILE A 74 0.75 7.39 21.55
C ILE A 74 -0.49 8.27 21.78
N ASP A 75 -1.18 8.63 20.71
CA ASP A 75 -2.41 9.42 20.79
C ASP A 75 -3.52 8.65 21.52
N LEU A 76 -3.68 7.36 21.22
CA LEU A 76 -4.61 6.48 21.92
C LEU A 76 -4.30 6.36 23.42
N MET A 77 -3.01 6.29 23.79
CA MET A 77 -2.59 6.30 25.20
C MET A 77 -2.98 7.61 25.89
N ASN A 78 -2.74 8.75 25.24
CA ASN A 78 -3.11 10.07 25.75
C ASN A 78 -4.63 10.24 25.89
N GLN A 79 -5.41 9.79 24.91
CA GLN A 79 -6.88 9.77 24.98
C GLN A 79 -7.37 8.88 26.13
N SER A 80 -6.65 7.80 26.44
CA SER A 80 -6.94 6.90 27.56
C SER A 80 -6.51 7.46 28.93
N GLY A 81 -6.00 8.70 28.98
CA GLY A 81 -5.59 9.39 30.21
C GLY A 81 -4.13 9.15 30.62
N ILE A 82 -3.36 8.38 29.84
CA ILE A 82 -1.94 8.14 30.07
C ILE A 82 -1.15 9.25 29.37
N LYS A 83 -0.52 10.15 30.13
CA LYS A 83 0.28 11.26 29.59
C LYS A 83 1.59 10.78 28.97
N ALA A 84 1.50 10.11 27.83
CA ALA A 84 2.64 9.62 27.07
C ALA A 84 3.26 10.77 26.27
N THR A 85 4.55 11.05 26.51
CA THR A 85 5.32 12.00 25.70
C THR A 85 6.18 11.25 24.69
N SER A 86 6.35 11.80 23.50
CA SER A 86 7.22 11.22 22.48
C SER A 86 8.16 12.23 21.86
N GLU A 87 9.32 11.74 21.44
CA GLU A 87 10.39 12.50 20.79
C GLU A 87 10.82 11.74 19.54
N LYS A 88 11.01 12.45 18.42
CA LYS A 88 11.43 11.88 17.15
C LYS A 88 12.73 12.56 16.73
N ASN A 89 13.79 11.77 16.57
CA ASN A 89 15.07 12.23 16.02
C ASN A 89 15.32 11.51 14.68
N GLU A 90 15.67 12.26 13.65
CA GLU A 90 15.94 11.74 12.31
C GLU A 90 17.38 12.08 11.94
N ASN A 91 18.19 11.04 11.75
CA ASN A 91 19.58 11.11 11.32
C ASN A 91 19.71 10.52 9.91
N ASP A 92 20.85 10.71 9.26
CA ASP A 92 21.09 10.17 7.91
C ASP A 92 21.02 8.64 7.84
N ASP A 93 21.32 7.95 8.95
CA ASP A 93 21.37 6.48 9.02
C ASP A 93 20.12 5.84 9.68
N TYR A 94 19.41 6.56 10.55
CA TYR A 94 18.31 5.99 11.32
C TYR A 94 17.30 7.02 11.82
N ILE A 95 16.09 6.53 12.16
CA ILE A 95 15.04 7.30 12.82
C ILE A 95 14.86 6.74 14.22
N GLU A 96 15.04 7.58 15.22
CA GLU A 96 14.86 7.25 16.63
C GLU A 96 13.51 7.79 17.13
N TYR A 97 12.79 6.94 17.86
CA TYR A 97 11.56 7.30 18.56
C TYR A 97 11.71 6.99 20.05
N ILE A 98 11.67 8.03 20.89
CA ILE A 98 11.68 7.89 22.35
C ILE A 98 10.24 8.13 22.84
N VAL A 99 9.67 7.15 23.53
CA VAL A 99 8.34 7.29 24.16
C VAL A 99 8.50 7.16 25.67
N ARG A 100 8.06 8.18 26.42
CA ARG A 100 8.07 8.19 27.89
C ARG A 100 6.62 8.09 28.38
N ILE A 101 6.32 7.03 29.12
CA ILE A 101 5.00 6.76 29.70
C ILE A 101 5.15 6.84 31.23
N PRO A 102 4.38 7.68 31.93
CA PRO A 102 4.38 7.72 33.39
C PRO A 102 3.84 6.39 33.96
N LYS A 103 4.46 5.89 35.04
CA LYS A 103 4.06 4.66 35.73
C LYS A 103 2.81 4.86 36.59
#